data_AF-A0A925LK36-F1
#
_entry.id   AF-A0A925LK36-F1
#
_cell.length_a   1.000
_cell.length_b   1.000
_cell.length_c   1.000
_cell.angle_alpha   90.00
_cell.angle_beta   90.00
_cell.angle_gamma   90.00
#
_symmetry.space_group_name_H-M   'P 1'
#
loop_
_entity.id
_entity.type
_entity.pdbx_description
1 polymer ?
#
loop_
_entity_poly.entity_id
_entity_poly.type
_entity_poly.pdbx_seq_one_letter_code
_entity_poly.pdbx_strand_id
1 'polypeptide(L)'
;MPRDAMIHARMEPELKQNVESIFRALGMTTTEAVTLFYKQVKMRHGLPFTVEVPDEELDTWQREEIRKGLEEMRAGKLIDHDDVVKRWAARR
;
A
#
# COMPACT_ATOMS: atom_id res chain seq x y z
N MET A 1 33.38 -13.71 13.20
CA MET A 1 31.99 -13.21 13.12
C MET A 1 31.18 -14.22 12.32
N PRO A 2 30.02 -14.70 12.78
CA PRO A 2 29.13 -15.47 11.93
C PRO A 2 28.71 -14.57 10.76
N ARG A 3 28.87 -15.04 9.52
CA ARG A 3 28.50 -14.28 8.32
C ARG A 3 27.00 -14.28 8.06
N ASP A 4 26.28 -15.24 8.65
CA ASP A 4 24.89 -15.53 8.36
C ASP A 4 24.05 -15.59 9.65
N ALA A 5 22.82 -15.07 9.59
CA ALA A 5 21.82 -15.16 10.64
C ALA A 5 20.66 -16.04 10.16
N MET A 6 20.20 -16.95 11.01
CA MET A 6 19.11 -17.88 10.68
C MET A 6 17.77 -17.38 11.22
N ILE A 7 16.71 -17.48 10.40
CA ILE A 7 15.35 -17.08 10.76
C ILE A 7 14.49 -18.33 10.89
N HIS A 8 13.87 -18.52 12.06
CA HIS A 8 12.89 -19.57 12.31
C HIS A 8 11.54 -18.96 12.68
N ALA A 9 10.49 -19.33 11.96
CA ALA A 9 9.12 -18.90 12.22
C ALA A 9 8.16 -20.08 12.09
N ARG A 10 7.18 -20.16 13.00
CA ARG A 10 6.05 -21.09 12.88
C ARG A 10 4.99 -20.43 12.00
N MET A 11 4.40 -21.21 11.09
CA MET A 11 3.33 -20.77 10.20
C MET A 11 2.43 -21.95 9.87
N GLU A 12 1.21 -21.65 9.43
CA GLU A 12 0.27 -22.67 8.96
C GLU A 12 0.82 -23.37 7.71
N PRO A 13 0.74 -24.72 7.62
CA PRO A 13 1.29 -25.46 6.49
C PRO A 13 0.66 -25.08 5.16
N GLU A 14 -0.65 -24.81 5.14
CA GLU A 14 -1.39 -24.41 3.95
C GLU A 14 -0.95 -23.02 3.46
N LEU A 15 -0.85 -22.05 4.37
CA LEU A 15 -0.32 -20.72 4.06
C LEU A 15 1.09 -20.81 3.44
N LYS A 16 1.96 -21.64 4.03
CA LYS A 16 3.31 -21.87 3.51
C LYS A 16 3.29 -22.38 2.07
N GLN A 17 2.54 -23.45 1.80
CA GLN A 17 2.48 -24.07 0.47
C GLN A 17 1.91 -23.11 -0.58
N ASN A 18 0.84 -22.39 -0.23
CA ASN A 18 0.19 -21.43 -1.12
C ASN A 18 1.15 -20.29 -1.49
N VAL A 19 1.79 -19.67 -0.50
CA VAL A 19 2.71 -18.55 -0.75
C VAL A 19 3.96 -19.00 -1.49
N GLU A 20 4.52 -20.18 -1.18
CA GLU A 20 5.65 -20.73 -1.94
C GLU A 20 5.31 -21.00 -3.41
N SER A 21 4.06 -21.34 -3.73
CA SER A 21 3.62 -21.48 -5.12
C SER A 21 3.62 -20.14 -5.87
N ILE A 22 3.23 -19.07 -5.19
CA ILE A 22 3.25 -17.70 -5.73
C ILE A 22 4.69 -17.25 -5.95
N PHE A 23 5.58 -17.47 -4.98
CA PHE A 23 7.00 -17.15 -5.14
C PHE A 23 7.64 -17.90 -6.31
N ARG A 24 7.33 -19.20 -6.48
CA ARG A 24 7.79 -19.96 -7.65
C ARG A 24 7.28 -19.39 -8.97
N ALA A 25 6.01 -18.97 -9.03
CA ALA A 25 5.45 -18.33 -10.22
C ALA A 25 6.14 -16.99 -10.54
N LEU A 26 6.63 -16.28 -9.51
CA LEU A 26 7.41 -15.05 -9.64
C LEU A 26 8.92 -15.32 -9.88
N GLY A 27 9.35 -16.58 -9.96
CA GLY A 27 10.76 -16.95 -10.18
C GLY A 27 11.68 -16.71 -8.99
N MET A 28 11.14 -16.72 -7.76
CA MET A 28 11.92 -16.48 -6.53
C MET A 28 11.72 -17.58 -5.49
N THR A 29 12.72 -17.72 -4.62
CA THR A 29 12.68 -18.61 -3.45
C THR A 29 12.10 -17.89 -2.23
N THR A 30 11.66 -18.65 -1.23
CA THR A 30 11.21 -18.11 0.08
C THR A 30 12.30 -17.27 0.74
N THR A 31 13.56 -17.69 0.67
CA THR A 31 14.69 -16.95 1.26
C THR A 31 14.89 -15.60 0.59
N GLU A 32 14.77 -15.53 -0.75
CA GLU A 32 14.86 -14.25 -1.48
C GLU A 32 13.71 -13.32 -1.11
N ALA A 33 12.48 -13.83 -1.04
CA ALA A 33 11.31 -13.05 -0.66
C ALA A 33 11.45 -12.49 0.77
N VAL A 34 11.88 -13.31 1.73
CA VAL A 34 12.13 -12.86 3.12
C VAL A 34 13.26 -11.83 3.14
N THR A 35 14.33 -12.04 2.37
CA THR A 35 15.45 -11.06 2.27
C THR A 35 14.97 -9.73 1.71
N LEU A 36 14.11 -9.75 0.69
CA LEU A 36 13.50 -8.55 0.13
C LEU A 36 12.64 -7.82 1.17
N PHE A 37 11.81 -8.55 1.93
CA PHE A 37 11.03 -7.97 3.02
C PHE A 37 11.91 -7.19 4.01
N TYR A 38 13.00 -7.78 4.51
CA TYR A 38 13.93 -7.09 5.42
C TYR A 38 14.60 -5.87 4.78
N LYS A 39 14.98 -5.95 3.50
CA LYS A 39 15.54 -4.81 2.76
C LYS A 39 14.53 -3.67 2.67
N GLN A 40 13.26 -3.98 2.39
CA GLN A 40 12.20 -2.97 2.30
C GLN A 40 11.93 -2.34 3.67
N VAL A 41 11.90 -3.13 4.75
CA VAL A 41 11.75 -2.60 6.12
C VAL A 41 12.89 -1.65 6.47
N LYS A 42 14.13 -2.06 6.20
CA LYS A 42 15.32 -1.23 6.44
C LYS A 42 15.27 0.07 5.63
N MET A 43 14.87 0.00 4.36
CA MET A 43 14.86 1.15 3.45
C MET A 43 13.77 2.17 3.82
N ARG A 44 12.59 1.70 4.24
CA ARG A 44 11.45 2.58 4.57
C ARG A 44 11.44 3.08 6.00
N HIS A 45 12.26 2.50 6.90
CA HIS A 45 12.11 2.69 8.34
C HIS A 45 10.68 2.39 8.82
N GLY A 46 10.05 1.37 8.22
CA GLY A 46 8.64 1.03 8.44
C GLY A 46 8.26 -0.25 7.71
N LEU A 47 7.02 -0.70 7.84
CA LEU A 47 6.56 -1.92 7.17
C LEU A 47 6.44 -1.70 5.65
N PRO A 48 6.67 -2.74 4.83
CA PRO A 48 6.61 -2.63 3.37
C PRO A 48 5.18 -2.68 2.82
N PHE A 49 4.20 -2.53 3.69
CA PHE A 49 2.77 -2.43 3.42
C PHE A 49 2.17 -1.49 4.48
N THR A 50 1.06 -0.84 4.13
CA THR A 50 0.34 0.02 5.08
C THR A 50 -0.28 -0.83 6.19
N VAL A 51 -0.13 -0.39 7.43
CA VAL A 51 -0.79 -1.01 8.59
C VAL A 51 -1.91 -0.09 9.03
N GLU A 52 -3.09 -0.40 8.54
CA GLU A 52 -4.31 0.33 8.80
C GLU A 52 -5.46 -0.65 8.98
N VAL A 53 -6.38 -0.32 9.87
CA VAL A 53 -7.68 -1.00 9.92
C VAL A 53 -8.48 -0.44 8.74
N PRO A 54 -8.91 -1.27 7.77
CA PRO A 54 -9.69 -0.78 6.66
C PRO A 54 -10.97 -0.13 7.19
N ASP A 55 -11.16 1.14 6.85
CA ASP A 55 -12.41 1.85 7.09
C ASP A 55 -13.19 1.83 5.76
N GLU A 56 -14.11 0.88 5.65
CA GLU A 56 -14.93 0.68 4.46
C GLU A 56 -15.79 1.92 4.13
N GLU A 57 -16.17 2.71 5.15
CA GLU A 57 -16.92 3.95 4.97
C GLU A 57 -16.04 5.06 4.37
N LEU A 58 -14.77 5.17 4.79
CA LEU A 58 -13.83 6.11 4.19
C LEU A 58 -13.49 5.78 2.73
N ASP A 59 -13.29 4.50 2.37
CA ASP A 59 -13.03 4.10 0.98
C ASP A 59 -14.25 4.38 0.08
N THR A 60 -15.47 4.06 0.56
CA THR A 60 -16.70 4.36 -0.20
C THR A 60 -16.93 5.86 -0.38
N TRP A 61 -16.74 6.66 0.67
CA TRP A 61 -16.81 8.12 0.57
C TRP A 61 -15.76 8.69 -0.39
N GLN A 62 -14.51 8.25 -0.31
CA GLN A 62 -13.44 8.71 -1.21
C GLN A 62 -13.75 8.37 -2.68
N ARG A 63 -14.23 7.16 -2.96
CA ARG A 63 -14.62 6.75 -4.32
C ARG A 63 -15.76 7.60 -4.87
N GLU A 64 -16.75 7.88 -4.04
CA GLU A 64 -17.90 8.72 -4.40
C GLU A 64 -17.48 10.17 -4.69
N GLU A 65 -16.56 10.72 -3.89
CA GLU A 65 -16.06 12.08 -4.08
C GLU A 65 -15.18 12.21 -5.34
N ILE A 66 -14.32 11.23 -5.60
CA ILE A 66 -13.54 11.13 -6.84
C ILE A 66 -14.46 11.03 -8.06
N ARG A 67 -15.54 10.24 -7.96
CA ARG A 67 -16.55 10.10 -9.02
C ARG A 67 -17.22 11.43 -9.33
N LYS A 68 -17.68 12.15 -8.31
CA LYS A 68 -18.29 13.49 -8.48
C LYS A 68 -17.31 14.47 -9.10
N GLY A 69 -16.05 14.50 -8.65
CA GLY A 69 -15.02 15.36 -9.23
C GLY A 69 -14.75 15.06 -10.72
N LEU A 70 -14.74 13.79 -11.11
CA LEU A 70 -14.62 13.38 -12.52
C LEU A 70 -15.81 13.82 -13.37
N GLU A 71 -17.04 13.72 -12.84
CA GLU A 71 -18.25 14.20 -13.51
C GLU A 71 -18.25 15.73 -13.68
N GLU A 72 -17.83 16.48 -12.66
CA GLU A 72 -17.68 17.94 -12.73
C GLU A 72 -16.62 18.36 -13.75
N MET A 73 -15.47 17.66 -13.77
CA MET A 73 -14.42 17.89 -14.76
C MET A 73 -14.93 17.63 -16.19
N ARG A 74 -15.65 16.52 -16.41
CA ARG A 74 -16.27 16.20 -17.71
C ARG A 74 -17.32 17.22 -18.12
N ALA A 75 -18.05 17.78 -17.17
CA ALA A 75 -19.02 18.86 -17.38
C ALA A 75 -18.38 20.24 -17.58
N GLY A 76 -17.03 20.33 -17.58
CA GLY A 76 -16.30 21.58 -17.75
C GLY A 76 -16.36 22.51 -16.54
N LYS A 77 -16.82 22.02 -15.38
CA LYS A 77 -16.81 22.76 -14.11
C LYS A 77 -15.42 22.68 -13.50
N LEU A 78 -14.47 23.37 -14.12
CA LEU A 78 -13.12 23.54 -13.60
C LEU A 78 -13.12 24.73 -12.63
N ILE A 79 -12.44 24.57 -11.50
CA ILE A 79 -12.17 25.67 -10.57
C ILE A 79 -10.77 26.17 -10.88
N ASP A 80 -10.62 27.48 -11.02
CA ASP A 80 -9.31 28.09 -11.20
C ASP A 80 -8.40 27.80 -9.99
N HIS A 81 -7.11 27.64 -10.24
CA HIS A 81 -6.15 27.28 -9.20
C HIS A 81 -6.17 28.30 -8.04
N ASP A 82 -6.23 29.60 -8.33
CA ASP A 82 -6.19 30.64 -7.31
C ASP A 82 -7.42 30.59 -6.40
N ASP A 83 -8.57 30.19 -6.95
CA ASP A 83 -9.82 30.03 -6.20
C ASP A 83 -9.82 28.79 -5.30
N VAL A 84 -9.18 27.70 -5.74
CA VAL A 84 -8.97 26.51 -4.90
C VAL A 84 -8.11 26.86 -3.69
N VAL A 85 -7.01 27.59 -3.90
CA VAL A 85 -6.09 28.01 -2.82
C VAL A 85 -6.80 28.89 -1.79
N LYS A 86 -7.61 29.87 -2.23
CA LYS A 86 -8.42 30.71 -1.34
C LYS A 86 -9.42 29.89 -0.51
N ARG A 87 -10.12 28.93 -1.13
CA ARG A 87 -11.09 28.06 -0.45
C ARG A 87 -10.45 27.22 0.65
N TRP A 88 -9.24 26.72 0.41
CA TRP A 88 -8.53 25.88 1.37
C TRP A 88 -7.92 26.69 2.52
N ALA A 89 -7.43 27.89 2.22
CA ALA A 89 -6.96 28.81 3.26
C ALA A 89 -8.09 29.24 4.21
N ALA A 90 -9.33 29.37 3.72
CA ALA A 90 -10.49 29.79 4.52
C ALA A 90 -11.10 28.67 5.40
N ARG A 91 -10.69 27.41 5.21
CA ARG A 91 -11.16 26.25 6.02
C ARG A 91 -10.25 25.92 7.20
N ARG A 92 -9.13 26.62 7.34
CA ARG A 92 -8.18 26.47 8.44
C ARG A 92 -8.47 27.50 9.53
#